data_AF-A0A7W0WE93-F1
#
_entry.id   AF-A0A7W0WE93-F1
#
_cell.length_a   1.000
_cell.length_b   1.000
_cell.length_c   1.000
_cell.angle_alpha   90.00
_cell.angle_beta   90.00
_cell.angle_gamma   90.00
#
_symmetry.space_group_name_H-M   'P 1'
#
loop_
_entity.id
_entity.type
_entity.pdbx_description
1 polymer ?
#
loop_
_entity_poly.entity_id
_entity_poly.type
_entity_poly.pdbx_seq_one_letter_code
_entity_poly.pdbx_strand_id
1 'polypeptide(L)' 'YPGHPLLSLPELVDLHERISLPARKARVAAIALNTRLLGEDEARAAVATAEAETGLVADDPVRYGAGRLLDAVATALQAA' A
#
# COMPACT_ATOMS: atom_id res chain seq x y z
N TYR A 1 12.71 -14.31 7.06
CA TYR A 1 13.37 -15.36 7.84
C TYR A 1 12.28 -16.29 8.34
N PRO A 2 12.30 -17.60 8.03
CA PRO A 2 11.26 -18.52 8.49
C PRO A 2 11.10 -18.42 10.02
N GLY A 3 9.88 -18.20 10.51
CA GLY A 3 9.60 -17.95 11.94
C GLY A 3 9.45 -16.49 12.35
N HIS A 4 9.67 -15.53 11.43
CA HIS A 4 9.34 -14.11 11.65
C HIS A 4 8.21 -13.73 10.68
N PRO A 5 6.95 -13.79 11.12
CA PRO A 5 5.85 -13.36 10.27
C PRO A 5 6.00 -11.88 9.95
N LEU A 6 5.50 -11.49 8.78
CA LEU A 6 5.31 -10.09 8.47
C LEU A 6 4.17 -9.55 9.36
N LEU A 7 4.28 -8.27 9.73
CA LEU A 7 3.16 -7.56 10.35
C LEU A 7 2.00 -7.46 9.36
N SER A 8 0.78 -7.23 9.88
CA SER A 8 -0.37 -6.89 9.04
C SER A 8 -0.14 -5.60 8.25
N LEU A 9 -0.93 -5.36 7.20
CA LEU A 9 -0.75 -4.15 6.39
C LEU A 9 -0.99 -2.86 7.20
N PRO A 10 -2.02 -2.75 8.08
CA PRO A 10 -2.21 -1.59 8.94
C PRO A 10 -1.04 -1.35 9.91
N GLU A 11 -0.47 -2.42 10.48
CA GLU A 11 0.69 -2.32 11.36
C GLU A 11 1.94 -1.85 10.60
N LEU A 12 2.12 -2.31 9.35
CA LEU A 12 3.20 -1.82 8.49
C LEU A 12 3.00 -0.35 8.13
N VAL A 13 1.77 0.08 7.82
CA VAL A 13 1.45 1.49 7.55
C VAL A 13 1.82 2.35 8.76
N ASP A 14 1.28 2.02 9.94
CA ASP A 14 1.54 2.75 11.18
C ASP A 14 3.04 2.76 11.53
N LEU A 15 3.74 1.64 11.35
CA LEU A 15 5.20 1.58 11.53
C LEU A 15 5.93 2.57 10.61
N HIS A 16 5.63 2.59 9.30
CA HIS A 16 6.29 3.47 8.35
C HIS A 16 6.05 4.95 8.64
N GLU A 17 4.83 5.32 9.05
CA GLU A 17 4.53 6.69 9.46
C GLU A 17 5.26 7.07 10.75
N ARG A 18 5.33 6.17 11.74
CA ARG A 18 6.01 6.43 13.02
C ARG A 18 7.51 6.64 12.85
N ILE A 19 8.18 5.85 11.99
CA ILE A 19 9.63 5.97 11.75
C ILE A 19 10.01 7.17 10.85
N SER A 20 9.03 7.86 10.26
CA SER A 20 9.28 9.07 9.49
C SER A 20 9.86 10.20 10.34
N LEU A 21 10.56 11.13 9.68
CA LEU A 21 11.27 12.23 10.34
C LEU A 21 10.34 13.01 11.28
N PRO A 22 10.72 13.27 12.55
CA PRO A 22 9.88 14.03 13.48
C PRO A 22 9.45 15.40 12.94
N ALA A 23 10.35 16.10 12.24
CA ALA A 23 10.09 17.41 11.64
C ALA A 23 9.32 17.34 10.30
N ARG A 24 9.19 16.17 9.69
CA ARG A 24 8.53 15.93 8.40
C ARG A 24 7.85 14.57 8.43
N LYS A 25 6.71 14.51 9.12
CA LYS A 25 5.92 13.29 9.24
C LYS A 25 5.41 12.87 7.86
N ALA A 26 5.80 11.68 7.43
CA ALA A 26 5.32 11.09 6.19
C ALA A 26 4.01 10.34 6.46
N ARG A 27 3.17 10.27 5.43
CA ARG A 27 1.95 9.45 5.42
C ARG A 27 2.08 8.39 4.34
N VAL A 28 1.54 7.20 4.58
CA VAL A 28 1.42 6.19 3.53
C VAL A 28 0.20 6.53 2.68
N ALA A 29 0.42 6.93 1.43
CA ALA A 29 -0.65 7.35 0.54
C ALA A 29 -1.33 6.19 -0.19
N ALA A 30 -0.59 5.12 -0.47
CA ALA A 30 -1.08 3.97 -1.24
C ALA A 30 -0.21 2.72 -1.02
N ILE A 31 -0.72 1.55 -1.43
CA ILE A 31 -0.04 0.26 -1.32
C ILE A 31 0.20 -0.32 -2.72
N ALA A 32 1.46 -0.52 -3.07
CA ALA A 32 1.84 -1.23 -4.30
C ALA A 32 1.98 -2.72 -4.00
N LEU A 33 1.07 -3.54 -4.53
CA LEU A 33 1.10 -4.99 -4.39
C LEU A 33 1.89 -5.63 -5.54
N ASN A 34 2.69 -6.64 -5.21
CA ASN A 34 3.30 -7.50 -6.22
C ASN A 34 2.45 -8.77 -6.35
N THR A 35 1.72 -8.87 -7.45
CA THR A 35 0.81 -9.99 -7.76
C THR A 35 1.38 -10.92 -8.83
N ARG A 36 2.70 -10.90 -9.09
CA ARG A 36 3.34 -11.67 -10.18
C ARG A 36 3.02 -13.16 -10.16
N LEU A 37 2.83 -13.73 -8.97
CA LEU A 37 2.60 -15.16 -8.77
C LEU A 37 1.11 -15.55 -8.69
N LEU A 38 0.20 -14.57 -8.76
CA LEU A 38 -1.24 -14.78 -8.64
C LEU A 38 -1.92 -14.84 -10.01
N GLY A 39 -3.04 -15.56 -10.09
CA GLY A 39 -3.98 -15.42 -11.19
C GLY A 39 -4.64 -14.03 -11.24
N GLU A 40 -5.35 -13.71 -12.32
CA GLU A 40 -6.02 -12.41 -12.47
C GLU A 40 -7.06 -12.14 -11.37
N ASP A 41 -7.95 -13.10 -11.10
CA ASP A 41 -8.99 -12.94 -10.08
C ASP A 41 -8.39 -12.86 -8.67
N GLU A 42 -7.36 -13.66 -8.39
CA GLU A 42 -6.62 -13.63 -7.13
C GLU A 42 -5.89 -12.30 -6.93
N ALA A 43 -5.28 -11.75 -7.99
CA ALA A 43 -4.62 -10.45 -7.95
C ALA A 43 -5.62 -9.33 -7.62
N ARG A 44 -6.80 -9.35 -8.25
CA ARG A 44 -7.88 -8.37 -7.95
C ARG A 44 -8.42 -8.54 -6.53
N ALA A 45 -8.60 -9.77 -6.08
CA ALA A 45 -9.03 -10.05 -4.71
C ALA A 45 -8.00 -9.58 -3.68
N ALA A 46 -6.70 -9.76 -3.96
CA ALA A 46 -5.61 -9.27 -3.11
C ALA A 46 -5.60 -7.74 -3.01
N VAL A 47 -5.81 -7.04 -4.13
CA VAL A 47 -5.97 -5.58 -4.15
C VAL A 47 -7.16 -5.16 -3.28
N ALA A 48 -8.36 -5.72 -3.54
CA ALA A 48 -9.56 -5.40 -2.77
C ALA A 48 -9.41 -5.69 -1.26
N THR A 49 -8.71 -6.77 -0.90
CA THR A 49 -8.43 -7.12 0.49
C THR A 49 -7.51 -6.09 1.15
N ALA A 50 -6.44 -5.67 0.47
CA ALA A 50 -5.54 -4.65 1.00
C ALA A 50 -6.24 -3.29 1.19
N GLU A 51 -7.11 -2.90 0.25
CA GLU A 51 -7.91 -1.68 0.38
C GLU A 51 -8.90 -1.77 1.55
N ALA A 52 -9.57 -2.92 1.72
CA ALA A 52 -10.51 -3.13 2.82
C ALA A 52 -9.82 -3.15 4.20
N GLU A 53 -8.63 -3.75 4.29
CA GLU A 53 -7.87 -3.85 5.54
C GLU A 53 -7.28 -2.51 5.98
N THR A 54 -6.85 -1.67 5.03
CA THR A 54 -6.09 -0.45 5.33
C THR A 54 -6.84 0.86 5.10
N GLY A 55 -7.90 0.84 4.29
CA GLY A 55 -8.58 2.05 3.82
C GLY A 55 -7.74 2.90 2.84
N LEU A 56 -6.59 2.41 2.40
CA LEU A 56 -5.71 3.07 1.42
C LEU A 56 -5.96 2.53 0.02
N VAL A 57 -5.68 3.36 -0.99
CA VAL A 57 -5.66 2.89 -2.39
C VAL A 57 -4.59 1.82 -2.54
N ALA A 58 -4.93 0.69 -3.16
CA ALA A 58 -3.98 -0.36 -3.48
C ALA A 58 -4.07 -0.77 -4.95
N ASP A 59 -2.94 -1.17 -5.53
CA ASP A 59 -2.88 -1.68 -6.89
C ASP A 59 -1.56 -2.42 -7.17
N ASP A 60 -1.52 -3.17 -8.27
CA ASP A 60 -0.27 -3.67 -8.85
C ASP A 60 0.14 -2.79 -10.04
N PRO A 61 1.12 -1.87 -9.85
CA PRO A 61 1.50 -0.93 -10.90
C PRO A 61 2.21 -1.60 -12.08
N VAL A 62 2.73 -2.82 -11.91
CA VAL A 62 3.38 -3.57 -12.99
C VAL A 62 2.33 -4.27 -13.85
N ARG A 63 1.27 -4.79 -13.24
CA ARG A 63 0.19 -5.50 -13.95
C ARG A 63 -0.84 -4.54 -14.56
N TYR A 64 -1.29 -3.53 -13.81
CA TYR A 64 -2.43 -2.68 -14.17
C TYR A 64 -2.04 -1.23 -14.51
N GLY A 65 -0.77 -0.88 -14.33
CA GLY A 65 -0.26 0.48 -14.51
C GLY A 65 -0.32 1.31 -13.23
N ALA A 66 0.53 2.34 -13.16
CA ALA A 66 0.75 3.10 -11.92
C ALA A 66 -0.27 4.22 -11.65
N GLY A 67 -1.23 4.46 -12.54
CA GLY A 67 -2.11 5.64 -12.50
C GLY A 67 -2.83 5.81 -11.16
N ARG A 68 -3.52 4.76 -10.68
CA ARG A 68 -4.27 4.81 -9.41
C ARG A 68 -3.39 5.15 -8.20
N LEU A 69 -2.18 4.58 -8.15
CA LEU A 69 -1.24 4.86 -7.06
C LEU A 69 -0.68 6.28 -7.14
N LEU A 70 -0.38 6.77 -8.34
CA LEU A 70 0.11 8.12 -8.54
C LEU A 70 -0.94 9.17 -8.15
N ASP A 71 -2.20 8.95 -8.54
CA ASP A 71 -3.31 9.84 -8.17
C ASP A 71 -3.51 9.90 -6.65
N ALA A 72 -3.38 8.76 -5.97
CA ALA A 72 -3.44 8.69 -4.51
C ALA A 72 -2.30 9.48 -3.85
N VAL A 73 -1.07 9.37 -4.36
CA VAL A 73 0.08 10.16 -3.88
C VAL A 73 -0.14 11.66 -4.12
N ALA A 74 -0.58 12.04 -5.32
CA ALA A 74 -0.84 13.44 -5.66
C ALA A 74 -1.94 14.05 -4.76
N THR A 75 -3.00 13.29 -4.49
CA THR A 75 -4.08 13.69 -3.59
C THR A 75 -3.58 13.85 -2.15
N ALA A 76 -2.76 12.92 -1.66
CA ALA A 76 -2.19 12.98 -0.32
C ALA A 76 -1.28 14.21 -0.12
N LEU A 77 -0.54 14.62 -1.15
CA LEU A 77 0.32 15.81 -1.11
C LEU A 77 -0.48 17.12 -1.07
N GLN A 78 -1.68 17.17 -1.65
CA GLN A 78 -2.55 18.35 -1.59
C GLN A 78 -3.24 18.50 -0.23
N ALA A 79 -3.36 17.42 0.53
CA ALA A 79 -4.01 17.39 1.84
C ALA A 79 -3.03 17.57 3.03
N ALA A 80 -1.73 17.71 2.76
CA ALA A 80 -0.65 17.83 3.74
C ALA A 80 -0.11 19.27 3.81
#